data_AF-A0A514BYU2-F1
#
_entry.id   AF-A0A514BYU2-F1
#
_cell.length_a   1.000
_cell.length_b   1.000
_cell.length_c   1.000
_cell.angle_alpha   90.00
_cell.angle_beta   90.00
_cell.angle_gamma   90.00
#
_symmetry.space_group_name_H-M   'P 1'
#
loop_
_entity.id
_entity.type
_entity.pdbx_description
1 polymer ?
#
loop_
_entity_poly.entity_id
_entity_poly.type
_entity_poly.pdbx_seq_one_letter_code
_entity_poly.pdbx_strand_id
1 'polypeptide(L)'
;MDLIDRYLNAVAAQLPQSQRADIIAELRDMILSRFEEKEEALGRPLTEVEQEGILRDIGHPLAVAARYGSGPQHIVGPELYPWWMFGVRAGLIAVVAITVLGAIVRVVVGDVEVGRAIGQAFSSIFNGAISLIGFATLGAYIIERQKEKPRFLREWRVKDLGLFEFGGNLNAEAVSRGLSEGDWSGEPAKSAKAKRGSSPTVRALGSAVGWGVVLLWWIGWLPLTHTTPQDLGAVVSGVDYGRMLGEMHQLLYWPVIVFAVVRIAFDLTRALYPKGVRFTALGDIGFGLAEAALFVWVWLYSPMSPVVFVPDVESFIERVRVMFANGWWPLSSILMLCVALGFIIAVSKIVGAAGRLITGKDSRMPHASN
;
A
#
# COMPACT_ATOMS: atom_id res chain seq x y z
N MET A 1 -1.66 -49.32 -21.39
CA MET A 1 -2.62 -48.24 -21.08
C MET A 1 -2.95 -47.53 -22.36
N ASP A 2 -4.23 -47.43 -22.66
CA ASP A 2 -4.77 -46.71 -23.81
C ASP A 2 -4.43 -45.21 -23.73
N LEU A 3 -4.43 -44.50 -24.86
CA LEU A 3 -4.20 -43.05 -24.92
C LEU A 3 -5.25 -42.28 -24.12
N ILE A 4 -6.50 -42.74 -24.16
CA ILE A 4 -7.60 -42.18 -23.37
C ILE A 4 -7.29 -42.29 -21.88
N ASP A 5 -6.85 -43.47 -21.41
CA ASP A 5 -6.52 -43.67 -20.00
C ASP A 5 -5.37 -42.76 -19.54
N ARG A 6 -4.36 -42.56 -20.40
CA ARG A 6 -3.26 -41.63 -20.13
C ARG A 6 -3.75 -40.18 -20.03
N TYR A 7 -4.61 -39.77 -20.96
CA TYR A 7 -5.18 -38.42 -20.97
C TYR A 7 -6.06 -38.17 -19.74
N LEU A 8 -6.99 -39.09 -19.44
CA LEU A 8 -7.88 -38.99 -18.29
C LEU A 8 -7.13 -39.03 -16.97
N ASN A 9 -6.07 -39.84 -16.84
CA ASN A 9 -5.23 -39.84 -15.64
C ASN A 9 -4.53 -38.49 -15.44
N ALA A 10 -4.06 -37.85 -16.51
CA ALA A 10 -3.46 -36.52 -16.43
C ALA A 10 -4.48 -35.44 -16.02
N VAL A 11 -5.73 -35.52 -16.50
CA VAL A 11 -6.82 -34.64 -16.06
C VAL A 11 -7.18 -34.91 -14.59
N ALA A 12 -7.35 -36.18 -14.23
CA ALA A 12 -7.75 -36.62 -12.88
C ALA A 12 -6.78 -36.14 -11.80
N ALA A 13 -5.48 -36.13 -12.10
CA ALA A 13 -4.44 -35.65 -11.19
C ALA A 13 -4.63 -34.19 -10.74
N GLN A 14 -5.37 -33.40 -11.52
CA GLN A 14 -5.56 -31.95 -11.31
C GLN A 14 -6.96 -31.60 -10.78
N LEU A 15 -7.87 -32.58 -10.72
CA LEU A 15 -9.25 -32.37 -10.28
C LEU A 15 -9.40 -32.46 -8.75
N PRO A 16 -10.32 -31.67 -8.16
CA PRO A 16 -10.74 -31.83 -6.76
C PRO A 16 -11.21 -33.27 -6.50
N GLN A 17 -10.75 -33.86 -5.40
CA GLN A 17 -11.05 -35.27 -5.08
C GLN A 17 -12.56 -35.56 -5.01
N SER A 18 -13.37 -34.60 -4.56
CA SER A 18 -14.82 -34.78 -4.37
C SER A 18 -15.64 -34.91 -5.65
N GLN A 19 -15.15 -34.39 -6.80
CA GLN A 19 -15.87 -34.43 -8.09
C GLN A 19 -15.11 -35.21 -9.17
N ARG A 20 -13.90 -35.70 -8.84
CA ARG A 20 -12.99 -36.32 -9.80
C ARG A 20 -13.60 -37.50 -10.53
N ALA A 21 -14.25 -38.42 -9.80
CA ALA A 21 -14.79 -39.64 -10.40
C ALA A 21 -15.89 -39.31 -11.43
N ASP A 22 -16.82 -38.44 -11.05
CA ASP A 22 -17.95 -38.05 -11.89
C ASP A 22 -17.47 -37.32 -13.16
N ILE A 23 -16.57 -36.33 -13.00
CA ILE A 23 -16.01 -35.57 -14.14
C ILE A 23 -15.22 -36.47 -15.08
N ILE A 24 -14.47 -37.45 -14.56
CA ILE A 24 -13.70 -38.38 -15.39
C ILE A 24 -14.60 -39.36 -16.14
N ALA A 25 -15.69 -39.81 -15.53
CA ALA A 25 -16.69 -40.62 -16.21
C ALA A 25 -17.33 -39.84 -17.36
N GLU A 26 -17.80 -38.61 -17.10
CA GLU A 26 -18.39 -37.74 -18.13
C GLU A 26 -17.41 -37.41 -19.27
N LEU A 27 -16.16 -37.08 -18.95
CA LEU A 27 -15.11 -36.84 -19.95
C LEU A 27 -14.80 -38.09 -20.77
N ARG A 28 -14.79 -39.28 -20.15
CA ARG A 28 -14.57 -40.55 -20.86
C ARG A 28 -15.68 -40.77 -21.87
N ASP A 29 -16.93 -40.64 -21.45
CA ASP A 29 -18.09 -40.87 -22.32
C ASP A 29 -18.10 -39.88 -23.50
N MET A 30 -17.81 -38.60 -23.23
CA MET A 30 -17.66 -37.58 -24.28
C MET A 30 -16.54 -37.92 -25.28
N ILE A 31 -15.39 -38.39 -24.80
CA ILE A 31 -14.26 -38.77 -25.67
C ILE A 31 -14.62 -39.98 -26.54
N LEU A 32 -15.20 -41.02 -25.94
CA LEU A 32 -15.60 -42.24 -26.65
C LEU A 32 -16.65 -41.94 -27.71
N SER A 33 -17.66 -41.12 -27.39
CA SER A 33 -18.67 -40.68 -28.36
C SER A 33 -18.04 -39.94 -29.55
N ARG A 34 -17.05 -39.07 -29.33
CA ARG A 34 -16.34 -38.41 -30.44
C ARG A 34 -15.47 -39.36 -31.26
N PHE A 35 -14.95 -40.41 -30.65
CA PHE A 35 -14.19 -41.44 -31.36
C PHE A 35 -15.15 -42.22 -32.27
N GLU A 36 -16.27 -42.71 -31.71
CA GLU A 36 -17.31 -43.45 -32.43
C GLU A 36 -17.87 -42.67 -33.62
N GLU A 37 -18.23 -41.39 -33.44
CA GLU A 37 -18.72 -40.53 -34.53
C GLU A 37 -17.72 -40.42 -35.68
N LYS A 38 -16.42 -40.36 -35.36
CA LYS A 38 -15.37 -40.22 -36.37
C LYS A 38 -15.01 -41.56 -37.03
N GLU A 39 -15.13 -42.67 -36.30
CA GLU A 39 -15.01 -44.03 -36.84
C GLU A 39 -16.15 -44.35 -37.81
N GLU A 40 -17.39 -43.98 -37.46
CA GLU A 40 -18.56 -44.16 -38.32
C GLU A 40 -18.43 -43.35 -39.61
N ALA A 41 -17.97 -42.09 -39.52
CA ALA A 41 -17.73 -41.25 -40.68
C ALA A 41 -16.62 -41.78 -41.61
N LEU A 42 -15.61 -42.47 -41.06
CA LEU A 42 -14.50 -43.04 -41.82
C LEU A 42 -14.76 -44.48 -42.27
N GLY A 43 -15.75 -45.17 -41.68
CA GLY A 43 -16.03 -46.59 -41.91
C GLY A 43 -14.91 -47.53 -41.44
N ARG A 44 -14.03 -47.08 -40.54
CA ARG A 44 -12.90 -47.86 -40.00
C ARG A 44 -12.50 -47.37 -38.60
N PRO A 45 -11.78 -48.19 -37.81
CA PRO A 45 -11.20 -47.75 -36.54
C PRO A 45 -10.23 -46.56 -36.72
N LEU A 46 -10.14 -45.71 -35.69
CA LEU A 46 -9.21 -44.58 -35.65
C LEU A 46 -7.77 -45.05 -35.46
N THR A 47 -6.85 -44.44 -36.19
CA THR A 47 -5.41 -44.57 -35.94
C THR A 47 -5.00 -43.79 -34.69
N GLU A 48 -3.88 -44.17 -34.09
CA GLU A 48 -3.33 -43.52 -32.90
C GLU A 48 -3.15 -41.99 -33.09
N VAL A 49 -2.74 -41.56 -34.29
CA VAL A 49 -2.59 -40.14 -34.67
C VAL A 49 -3.93 -39.41 -34.72
N GLU A 50 -4.98 -40.06 -35.21
CA GLU A 50 -6.33 -39.47 -35.27
C GLU A 50 -6.95 -39.36 -33.88
N GLN A 51 -6.74 -40.37 -33.02
CA GLN A 51 -7.15 -40.34 -31.61
C GLN A 51 -6.44 -39.21 -30.85
N GLU A 52 -5.12 -39.09 -31.02
CA GLU A 52 -4.33 -38.00 -30.45
C GLU A 52 -4.84 -36.63 -30.95
N GLY A 53 -5.18 -36.52 -32.23
CA GLY A 53 -5.78 -35.32 -32.81
C GLY A 53 -7.07 -34.91 -32.10
N ILE A 54 -7.99 -35.85 -31.86
CA ILE A 54 -9.24 -35.57 -31.12
C ILE A 54 -8.95 -35.12 -29.68
N LEU A 55 -8.05 -35.80 -28.98
CA LEU A 55 -7.66 -35.43 -27.62
C LEU A 55 -7.02 -34.03 -27.57
N ARG A 56 -6.24 -33.67 -28.60
CA ARG A 56 -5.64 -32.35 -28.76
C ARG A 56 -6.69 -31.27 -29.02
N ASP A 57 -7.72 -31.56 -29.80
CA ASP A 57 -8.86 -30.67 -30.06
C ASP A 57 -9.69 -30.42 -28.80
N ILE A 58 -9.81 -31.41 -27.92
CA ILE A 58 -10.46 -31.26 -26.60
C ILE A 58 -9.65 -30.31 -25.70
N GLY A 59 -8.32 -30.40 -25.76
CA GLY A 59 -7.39 -29.44 -25.17
C GLY A 59 -6.39 -30.06 -24.20
N HIS A 60 -5.44 -29.25 -23.73
CA HIS A 60 -4.42 -29.70 -22.78
C HIS A 60 -5.05 -30.16 -21.45
N PRO A 61 -4.62 -31.28 -20.83
CA PRO A 61 -5.22 -31.80 -19.60
C PRO A 61 -5.34 -30.77 -18.47
N LEU A 62 -4.32 -29.92 -18.29
CA LEU A 62 -4.36 -28.80 -17.32
C LEU A 62 -5.48 -27.80 -17.62
N ALA A 63 -5.68 -27.44 -18.88
CA ALA A 63 -6.68 -26.47 -19.30
C ALA A 63 -8.10 -27.04 -19.17
N VAL A 64 -8.27 -28.34 -19.44
CA VAL A 64 -9.55 -29.04 -19.26
C VAL A 64 -9.88 -29.16 -17.78
N ALA A 65 -8.94 -29.62 -16.95
CA ALA A 65 -9.14 -29.72 -15.50
C ALA A 65 -9.46 -28.37 -14.86
N ALA A 66 -8.83 -27.29 -15.34
CA ALA A 66 -9.07 -25.94 -14.85
C ALA A 66 -10.55 -25.55 -14.95
N ARG A 67 -11.27 -25.94 -16.02
CA ARG A 67 -12.70 -25.61 -16.21
C ARG A 67 -13.60 -26.13 -15.09
N TYR A 68 -13.18 -27.17 -14.39
CA TYR A 68 -13.92 -27.80 -13.29
C TYR A 68 -13.37 -27.40 -11.91
N GLY A 69 -12.34 -26.57 -11.85
CA GLY A 69 -11.73 -26.12 -10.60
C GLY A 69 -12.69 -25.25 -9.78
N SER A 70 -12.89 -25.59 -8.51
CA SER A 70 -13.69 -24.80 -7.58
C SER A 70 -12.87 -23.62 -7.03
N GLY A 71 -12.81 -22.52 -7.77
CA GLY A 71 -12.28 -21.23 -7.29
C GLY A 71 -11.59 -20.37 -8.36
N PRO A 72 -11.15 -19.15 -8.01
CA PRO A 72 -10.41 -18.28 -8.93
C PRO A 72 -9.10 -18.93 -9.36
N GLN A 73 -8.87 -19.03 -10.67
CA GLN A 73 -7.61 -19.50 -11.26
C GLN A 73 -6.56 -18.39 -11.38
N HIS A 74 -6.94 -17.15 -11.09
CA HIS A 74 -6.07 -15.98 -11.18
C HIS A 74 -5.54 -15.61 -9.80
N ILE A 75 -4.29 -15.13 -9.74
CA ILE A 75 -3.73 -14.54 -8.52
C ILE A 75 -4.41 -13.20 -8.24
N VAL A 76 -4.62 -12.41 -9.29
CA VAL A 76 -5.40 -11.16 -9.26
C VAL A 76 -6.45 -11.27 -10.37
N GLY A 77 -7.72 -11.37 -10.01
CA GLY A 77 -8.80 -11.53 -10.97
C GLY A 77 -9.08 -10.24 -11.77
N PRO A 78 -9.79 -10.33 -12.91
CA PRO A 78 -10.06 -9.18 -13.78
C PRO A 78 -10.82 -8.04 -13.08
N GLU A 79 -11.65 -8.36 -12.07
CA GLU A 79 -12.34 -7.34 -11.27
C GLU A 79 -11.39 -6.57 -10.33
N LEU A 80 -10.38 -7.24 -9.78
CA LEU A 80 -9.43 -6.67 -8.81
C LEU A 80 -8.21 -6.05 -9.49
N TYR A 81 -7.88 -6.49 -10.70
CA TYR A 81 -6.69 -6.09 -11.43
C TYR A 81 -6.54 -4.57 -11.63
N PRO A 82 -7.58 -3.81 -12.03
CA PRO A 82 -7.44 -2.35 -12.18
C PRO A 82 -7.07 -1.65 -10.86
N TRP A 83 -7.62 -2.11 -9.75
CA TRP A 83 -7.35 -1.57 -8.41
C TRP A 83 -5.94 -1.91 -7.94
N TRP A 84 -5.53 -3.17 -8.13
CA TRP A 84 -4.17 -3.60 -7.84
C TRP A 84 -3.14 -2.80 -8.65
N MET A 85 -3.37 -2.64 -9.95
CA MET A 85 -2.48 -1.88 -10.85
C MET A 85 -2.38 -0.40 -10.42
N PHE A 86 -3.50 0.22 -10.08
CA PHE A 86 -3.53 1.59 -9.57
C PHE A 86 -2.69 1.71 -8.28
N GLY A 87 -2.89 0.80 -7.33
CA GLY A 87 -2.16 0.79 -6.05
C GLY A 87 -0.66 0.58 -6.23
N VAL A 88 -0.26 -0.38 -7.07
CA VAL A 88 1.15 -0.65 -7.39
C VAL A 88 1.80 0.56 -8.05
N ARG A 89 1.17 1.15 -9.08
CA ARG A 89 1.71 2.32 -9.78
C ARG A 89 1.91 3.50 -8.83
N ALA A 90 0.90 3.81 -8.01
CA ALA A 90 0.98 4.89 -7.03
C ALA A 90 2.08 4.63 -5.98
N GLY A 91 2.17 3.39 -5.49
CA GLY A 91 3.20 3.01 -4.52
C GLY A 91 4.62 3.08 -5.09
N LEU A 92 4.84 2.65 -6.35
CA LEU A 92 6.15 2.73 -6.99
C LEU A 92 6.62 4.19 -7.15
N ILE A 93 5.72 5.09 -7.52
CA ILE A 93 6.02 6.52 -7.62
C ILE A 93 6.39 7.10 -6.26
N ALA A 94 5.66 6.72 -5.21
CA ALA A 94 5.99 7.13 -3.85
C ALA A 94 7.38 6.62 -3.42
N VAL A 95 7.71 5.35 -3.69
CA VAL A 95 9.03 4.77 -3.37
C VAL A 95 10.14 5.53 -4.08
N VAL A 96 9.99 5.83 -5.37
CA VAL A 96 10.97 6.62 -6.14
C VAL A 96 11.10 8.02 -5.54
N ALA A 97 9.98 8.73 -5.33
CA ALA A 97 10.00 10.11 -4.82
C ALA A 97 10.68 10.20 -3.45
N ILE A 98 10.35 9.29 -2.53
CA ILE A 98 10.94 9.24 -1.18
C ILE A 98 12.43 8.92 -1.26
N THR A 99 12.82 7.93 -2.07
CA THR A 99 14.23 7.51 -2.17
C THR A 99 15.10 8.59 -2.80
N VAL A 100 14.62 9.23 -3.87
CA VAL A 100 15.34 10.33 -4.53
C VAL A 100 15.47 11.53 -3.60
N LEU A 101 14.40 11.90 -2.87
CA LEU A 101 14.46 12.97 -1.90
C LEU A 101 15.48 12.69 -0.80
N GLY A 102 15.48 11.47 -0.24
CA GLY A 102 16.46 11.03 0.75
C GLY A 102 17.90 11.06 0.24
N ALA A 103 18.13 10.63 -1.01
CA ALA A 103 19.44 10.70 -1.64
C ALA A 103 19.93 12.13 -1.84
N ILE A 104 19.05 13.05 -2.30
CA ILE A 104 19.38 14.48 -2.46
C ILE A 104 19.79 15.08 -1.12
N VAL A 105 19.03 14.83 -0.05
CA VAL A 105 19.34 15.35 1.29
C VAL A 105 20.72 14.88 1.75
N ARG A 106 21.03 13.58 1.62
CA ARG A 106 22.33 13.02 2.01
C ARG A 106 23.51 13.61 1.23
N VAL A 107 23.32 13.85 -0.07
CA VAL A 107 24.34 14.51 -0.91
C VAL A 107 24.53 15.97 -0.52
N VAL A 108 23.45 16.73 -0.34
CA VAL A 108 23.50 18.16 0.01
C VAL A 108 24.14 18.39 1.38
N VAL A 109 23.92 17.47 2.30
CA VAL A 109 24.48 17.52 3.66
C VAL A 109 25.94 17.02 3.72
N GLY A 110 26.46 16.45 2.63
CA GLY A 110 27.85 15.97 2.54
C GLY A 110 28.10 14.61 3.21
N ASP A 111 27.03 13.85 3.48
CA ASP A 111 27.09 12.55 4.14
C ASP A 111 27.59 11.44 3.19
N VAL A 112 27.24 11.53 1.91
CA VAL A 112 27.56 10.51 0.91
C VAL A 112 27.93 11.18 -0.42
N GLU A 113 28.97 10.66 -1.07
CA GLU A 113 29.34 11.07 -2.43
C GLU A 113 28.21 10.78 -3.45
N VAL A 114 28.07 11.65 -4.44
CA VAL A 114 27.00 11.56 -5.46
C VAL A 114 26.91 10.16 -6.09
N GLY A 115 28.04 9.57 -6.49
CA GLY A 115 28.06 8.24 -7.12
C GLY A 115 27.55 7.12 -6.21
N ARG A 116 27.90 7.16 -4.92
CA ARG A 116 27.44 6.18 -3.94
C ARG A 116 25.98 6.39 -3.58
N ALA A 117 25.52 7.64 -3.49
CA ALA A 117 24.11 7.98 -3.27
C ALA A 117 23.21 7.45 -4.40
N ILE A 118 23.65 7.59 -5.66
CA ILE A 118 22.94 7.03 -6.82
C ILE A 118 22.84 5.50 -6.73
N GLY A 119 23.95 4.81 -6.43
CA GLY A 119 23.96 3.36 -6.29
C GLY A 119 23.03 2.85 -5.18
N GLN A 120 23.03 3.51 -4.03
CA GLN A 120 22.14 3.19 -2.90
C GLN A 120 20.67 3.48 -3.23
N ALA A 121 20.39 4.59 -3.91
CA ALA A 121 19.03 4.94 -4.34
C ALA A 121 18.49 3.90 -5.33
N PHE A 122 19.30 3.49 -6.31
CA PHE A 122 18.92 2.44 -7.27
C PHE A 122 18.61 1.11 -6.56
N SER A 123 19.51 0.66 -5.68
CA SER A 123 19.29 -0.57 -4.90
C SER A 123 18.02 -0.49 -4.04
N SER A 124 17.76 0.67 -3.42
CA SER A 124 16.57 0.89 -2.59
C SER A 124 15.28 0.89 -3.41
N ILE A 125 15.26 1.56 -4.56
CA ILE A 125 14.10 1.57 -5.48
C ILE A 125 13.83 0.15 -5.99
N PHE A 126 14.87 -0.58 -6.41
CA PHE A 126 14.72 -1.91 -6.95
C PHE A 126 14.13 -2.89 -5.93
N ASN A 127 14.70 -2.93 -4.71
CA ASN A 127 14.20 -3.80 -3.65
C ASN A 127 12.83 -3.36 -3.11
N GLY A 128 12.60 -2.05 -3.01
CA GLY A 128 11.32 -1.48 -2.63
C GLY A 128 10.22 -1.82 -3.64
N ALA A 129 10.53 -1.77 -4.94
CA ALA A 129 9.60 -2.16 -6.01
C ALA A 129 9.22 -3.64 -5.94
N ILE A 130 10.21 -4.54 -5.81
CA ILE A 130 9.95 -5.99 -5.69
C ILE A 130 9.07 -6.27 -4.47
N SER A 131 9.41 -5.70 -3.32
CA SER A 131 8.66 -5.88 -2.08
C SER A 131 7.24 -5.35 -2.21
N LEU A 132 7.07 -4.11 -2.68
CA LEU A 132 5.77 -3.48 -2.88
C LEU A 132 4.87 -4.33 -3.78
N ILE A 133 5.39 -4.76 -4.94
CA ILE A 133 4.65 -5.59 -5.89
C ILE A 133 4.28 -6.93 -5.25
N GLY A 134 5.22 -7.58 -4.55
CA GLY A 134 4.99 -8.85 -3.87
C GLY A 134 3.87 -8.77 -2.84
N PHE A 135 3.93 -7.79 -1.93
CA PHE A 135 2.90 -7.62 -0.90
C PHE A 135 1.56 -7.14 -1.46
N ALA A 136 1.55 -6.25 -2.46
CA ALA A 136 0.33 -5.86 -3.15
C ALA A 136 -0.34 -7.06 -3.82
N THR A 137 0.46 -7.93 -4.45
CA THR A 137 -0.01 -9.17 -5.09
C THR A 137 -0.54 -10.16 -4.05
N LEU A 138 0.14 -10.32 -2.92
CA LEU A 138 -0.33 -11.17 -1.82
C LEU A 138 -1.65 -10.66 -1.23
N GLY A 139 -1.78 -9.35 -1.01
CA GLY A 139 -3.02 -8.73 -0.55
C GLY A 139 -4.15 -8.93 -1.55
N ALA A 140 -3.88 -8.75 -2.84
CA ALA A 140 -4.84 -8.99 -3.89
C ALA A 140 -5.26 -10.47 -3.97
N TYR A 141 -4.31 -11.39 -3.84
CA TYR A 141 -4.57 -12.83 -3.77
C TYR A 141 -5.49 -13.19 -2.61
N ILE A 142 -5.24 -12.66 -1.41
CA ILE A 142 -6.09 -12.91 -0.24
C ILE A 142 -7.52 -12.40 -0.50
N ILE A 143 -7.66 -11.20 -1.07
CA ILE A 143 -8.96 -10.61 -1.40
C ILE A 143 -9.69 -11.44 -2.47
N GLU A 144 -8.99 -11.90 -3.51
CA GLU A 144 -9.58 -12.69 -4.60
C GLU A 144 -10.11 -14.04 -4.09
N ARG A 145 -9.50 -14.62 -3.06
CA ARG A 145 -9.93 -15.90 -2.45
C ARG A 145 -11.15 -15.78 -1.55
N GLN A 146 -11.61 -14.59 -1.21
CA GLN A 146 -12.80 -14.39 -0.39
C GLN A 146 -14.08 -14.53 -1.23
N LYS A 147 -15.05 -15.32 -0.74
CA LYS A 147 -16.36 -15.50 -1.40
C LYS A 147 -17.11 -14.18 -1.60
N GLU A 148 -16.97 -13.28 -0.63
CA GLU A 148 -17.51 -11.94 -0.69
C GLU A 148 -16.38 -10.93 -0.81
N LYS A 149 -16.30 -10.28 -1.97
CA LYS A 149 -15.32 -9.21 -2.19
C LYS A 149 -15.61 -8.02 -1.26
N PRO A 150 -14.58 -7.29 -0.83
CA PRO A 150 -14.76 -6.11 0.01
C PRO A 150 -15.81 -5.15 -0.56
N ARG A 151 -16.63 -4.58 0.32
CA ARG A 151 -17.73 -3.70 -0.05
C ARG A 151 -17.30 -2.48 -0.89
N PHE A 152 -16.07 -2.01 -0.74
CA PHE A 152 -15.54 -0.90 -1.53
C PHE A 152 -15.35 -1.22 -3.02
N LEU A 153 -15.16 -2.50 -3.38
CA LEU A 153 -15.11 -2.95 -4.78
C LEU A 153 -16.51 -3.09 -5.36
N ARG A 154 -17.48 -3.52 -4.55
CA ARG A 154 -18.86 -3.79 -4.97
C ARG A 154 -19.76 -2.55 -4.98
N GLU A 155 -19.62 -1.67 -4.00
CA GLU A 155 -20.49 -0.52 -3.74
C GLU A 155 -19.71 0.80 -3.94
N TRP A 156 -19.06 0.95 -5.09
CA TRP A 156 -18.43 2.21 -5.46
C TRP A 156 -19.49 3.26 -5.77
N ARG A 157 -19.23 4.51 -5.36
CA ARG A 157 -20.13 5.63 -5.62
C ARG A 157 -19.39 6.64 -6.48
N VAL A 158 -20.09 7.24 -7.42
CA VAL A 158 -19.54 8.26 -8.33
C VAL A 158 -18.77 9.37 -7.58
N LYS A 159 -19.21 9.71 -6.36
CA LYS A 159 -18.57 10.70 -5.49
C LYS A 159 -17.21 10.31 -4.91
N ASP A 160 -16.82 9.04 -4.97
CA ASP A 160 -15.54 8.52 -4.47
C ASP A 160 -14.50 8.38 -5.62
N LEU A 161 -14.84 8.79 -6.87
CA LEU A 161 -13.99 8.69 -8.07
C LEU A 161 -12.77 9.64 -8.07
N GLY A 162 -12.80 10.74 -7.30
CA GLY A 162 -11.72 11.74 -7.31
C GLY A 162 -10.35 11.21 -6.87
N LEU A 163 -10.29 10.06 -6.19
CA LEU A 163 -9.04 9.41 -5.83
C LEU A 163 -8.34 8.78 -7.06
N PHE A 164 -9.10 8.41 -8.09
CA PHE A 164 -8.59 7.85 -9.35
C PHE A 164 -8.09 8.93 -10.32
N GLU A 165 -8.64 10.14 -10.25
CA GLU A 165 -8.15 11.29 -11.03
C GLU A 165 -6.69 11.63 -10.67
N PHE A 166 -6.28 11.43 -9.41
CA PHE A 166 -4.90 11.62 -8.99
C PHE A 166 -3.90 10.68 -9.70
N GLY A 167 -4.29 9.43 -9.95
CA GLY A 167 -3.44 8.47 -10.69
C GLY A 167 -3.56 8.56 -12.21
N GLY A 168 -4.69 9.07 -12.73
CA GLY A 168 -4.88 9.36 -14.16
C GLY A 168 -4.06 10.57 -14.65
N ASN A 169 -3.72 11.49 -13.75
CA ASN A 169 -2.92 12.68 -14.06
C ASN A 169 -1.40 12.40 -14.21
N LEU A 170 -0.94 11.18 -13.92
CA LEU A 170 0.38 10.70 -14.31
C LEU A 170 0.31 10.29 -15.77
N ASN A 171 0.21 11.28 -16.65
CA ASN A 171 0.05 11.09 -18.07
C ASN A 171 1.28 10.35 -18.62
N ALA A 172 1.12 9.04 -18.89
CA ALA A 172 2.19 8.19 -19.43
C ALA A 172 2.75 8.75 -20.74
N GLU A 173 1.90 9.44 -21.50
CA GLU A 173 2.21 10.13 -22.74
C GLU A 173 3.10 11.37 -22.51
N ALA A 174 2.87 12.12 -21.44
CA ALA A 174 3.71 13.26 -21.07
C ALA A 174 5.09 12.80 -20.58
N VAL A 175 5.15 11.70 -19.83
CA VAL A 175 6.43 11.10 -19.40
C VAL A 175 7.18 10.49 -20.57
N SER A 176 6.49 9.78 -21.48
CA SER A 176 7.14 9.24 -22.69
C SER A 176 7.65 10.36 -23.57
N ARG A 177 6.87 11.44 -23.76
CA ARG A 177 7.27 12.61 -24.55
C ARG A 177 8.44 13.36 -23.91
N GLY A 178 8.45 13.53 -22.58
CA GLY A 178 9.59 14.10 -21.86
C GLY A 178 10.86 13.27 -21.99
N LEU A 179 10.74 11.94 -22.01
CA LEU A 179 11.87 11.02 -22.20
C LEU A 179 12.35 10.91 -23.66
N SER A 180 11.44 10.98 -24.64
CA SER A 180 11.76 10.85 -26.06
C SER A 180 12.15 12.15 -26.73
N GLU A 181 11.51 13.26 -26.35
CA GLU A 181 11.62 14.56 -27.02
C GLU A 181 12.25 15.63 -26.13
N GLY A 182 12.50 15.35 -24.84
CA GLY A 182 13.08 16.31 -23.89
C GLY A 182 12.13 17.45 -23.49
N ASP A 183 10.86 17.38 -23.90
CA ASP A 183 9.86 18.39 -23.61
C ASP A 183 9.07 18.07 -22.33
N TRP A 184 9.37 18.84 -21.28
CA TRP A 184 8.74 18.76 -19.96
C TRP A 184 7.68 19.85 -19.73
N SER A 185 7.33 20.63 -20.75
CA SER A 185 6.52 21.86 -20.61
C SER A 185 5.01 21.64 -20.48
N GLY A 186 4.55 20.39 -20.34
CA GLY A 186 3.12 20.07 -20.26
C GLY A 186 2.42 20.75 -19.08
N GLU A 187 1.31 21.45 -19.33
CA GLU A 187 0.48 22.02 -18.25
C GLU A 187 0.00 20.90 -17.33
N PRO A 188 0.19 21.00 -16.00
CA PRO A 188 -0.38 20.04 -15.07
C PRO A 188 -1.90 20.13 -15.20
N ALA A 189 -2.54 18.98 -15.48
CA ALA A 189 -3.99 18.88 -15.51
C ALA A 189 -4.54 19.53 -14.23
N LYS A 190 -5.32 20.61 -14.40
CA LYS A 190 -5.91 21.36 -13.29
C LYS A 190 -6.86 20.42 -12.56
N SER A 191 -6.34 19.73 -11.53
CA SER A 191 -7.15 18.91 -10.64
C SER A 191 -8.17 19.85 -10.01
N ALA A 192 -9.42 19.76 -10.45
CA ALA A 192 -10.52 20.43 -9.79
C ALA A 192 -10.41 20.05 -8.32
N LYS A 193 -10.19 21.03 -7.44
CA LYS A 193 -10.12 20.85 -5.98
C LYS A 193 -11.34 20.06 -5.53
N ALA A 194 -11.24 18.74 -5.44
CA ALA A 194 -12.28 17.88 -4.94
C ALA A 194 -12.28 18.00 -3.41
N LYS A 195 -12.74 19.15 -2.92
CA LYS A 195 -13.07 19.41 -1.52
C LYS A 195 -14.37 18.66 -1.18
N ARG A 196 -14.42 17.34 -1.39
CA ARG A 196 -15.58 16.50 -1.07
C ARG A 196 -15.11 15.26 -0.32
N GLY A 197 -15.42 15.26 0.98
CA GLY A 197 -14.87 14.32 1.95
C GLY A 197 -15.23 12.86 1.64
N SER A 198 -14.22 11.99 1.70
CA SER A 198 -14.35 10.53 1.59
C SER A 198 -15.32 9.96 2.63
N SER A 199 -15.97 8.83 2.31
CA SER A 199 -16.84 8.13 3.27
C SER A 199 -16.08 7.76 4.57
N PRO A 200 -16.73 7.75 5.75
CA PRO A 200 -16.09 7.37 6.99
C PRO A 200 -15.41 5.99 6.94
N THR A 201 -16.06 5.02 6.27
CA THR A 201 -15.53 3.66 6.09
C THR A 201 -14.30 3.63 5.19
N VAL A 202 -14.32 4.34 4.05
CA VAL A 202 -13.17 4.40 3.13
C VAL A 202 -11.98 5.08 3.81
N ARG A 203 -12.24 6.14 4.58
CA ARG A 203 -11.19 6.82 5.34
C ARG A 203 -10.58 5.93 6.42
N ALA A 204 -11.41 5.17 7.11
CA ALA A 204 -10.95 4.23 8.14
C ALA A 204 -10.13 3.09 7.51
N LEU A 205 -10.61 2.48 6.42
CA LEU A 205 -9.91 1.41 5.73
C LEU A 205 -8.59 1.90 5.12
N GLY A 206 -8.59 3.07 4.47
CA GLY A 206 -7.37 3.69 3.94
C GLY A 206 -6.36 4.02 5.05
N SER A 207 -6.82 4.47 6.21
CA SER A 207 -5.97 4.67 7.40
C SER A 207 -5.38 3.35 7.91
N ALA A 208 -6.19 2.29 8.03
CA ALA A 208 -5.73 0.98 8.46
C ALA A 208 -4.67 0.40 7.51
N VAL A 209 -4.91 0.50 6.19
CA VAL A 209 -3.93 0.08 5.18
C VAL A 209 -2.65 0.93 5.27
N GLY A 210 -2.77 2.25 5.37
CA GLY A 210 -1.63 3.15 5.51
C GLY A 210 -0.77 2.83 6.72
N TRP A 211 -1.39 2.65 7.89
CA TRP A 211 -0.68 2.24 9.10
C TRP A 211 -0.12 0.81 9.01
N GLY A 212 -0.78 -0.10 8.31
CA GLY A 212 -0.24 -1.44 8.02
C GLY A 212 1.05 -1.37 7.21
N VAL A 213 1.09 -0.53 6.18
CA VAL A 213 2.30 -0.28 5.37
C VAL A 213 3.41 0.33 6.24
N VAL A 214 3.08 1.35 7.04
CA VAL A 214 4.04 1.99 7.96
C VAL A 214 4.58 0.99 8.98
N LEU A 215 3.72 0.14 9.55
CA LEU A 215 4.11 -0.89 10.52
C LEU A 215 5.05 -1.92 9.88
N LEU A 216 4.70 -2.45 8.70
CA LEU A 216 5.52 -3.42 8.00
C LEU A 216 6.89 -2.83 7.61
N TRP A 217 6.92 -1.55 7.23
CA TRP A 217 8.17 -0.81 7.01
C TRP A 217 8.98 -0.65 8.30
N TRP A 218 8.34 -0.22 9.40
CA TRP A 218 8.97 0.00 10.69
C TRP A 218 9.62 -1.27 11.28
N ILE A 219 8.97 -2.43 11.13
CA ILE A 219 9.52 -3.72 11.60
C ILE A 219 10.56 -4.32 10.63
N GLY A 220 10.77 -3.70 9.47
CA GLY A 220 11.71 -4.18 8.44
C GLY A 220 11.19 -5.35 7.59
N TRP A 221 9.92 -5.71 7.69
CA TRP A 221 9.31 -6.79 6.88
C TRP A 221 8.88 -6.32 5.50
N LEU A 222 8.69 -5.00 5.33
CA LEU A 222 8.47 -4.35 4.05
C LEU A 222 9.61 -3.35 3.83
N PRO A 223 10.76 -3.77 3.29
CA PRO A 223 11.88 -2.88 3.00
C PRO A 223 11.53 -2.05 1.75
N LEU A 224 10.59 -1.09 1.90
CA LEU A 224 10.26 -0.11 0.86
C LEU A 224 11.48 0.71 0.46
N THR A 225 12.43 0.85 1.39
CA THR A 225 13.75 1.46 1.21
C THR A 225 14.75 0.71 2.11
N HIS A 226 16.00 0.53 1.67
CA HIS A 226 17.07 0.00 2.53
C HIS A 226 17.54 1.01 3.59
N THR A 227 17.05 2.25 3.53
CA THR A 227 17.26 3.27 4.56
C THR A 227 16.42 2.95 5.78
N THR A 228 17.06 2.36 6.79
CA THR A 228 16.51 2.37 8.15
C THR A 228 16.49 3.81 8.68
N PRO A 229 15.68 4.16 9.70
CA PRO A 229 15.72 5.49 10.31
C PRO A 229 17.13 5.94 10.73
N GLN A 230 18.00 4.98 11.02
CA GLN A 230 19.41 5.15 11.39
C GLN A 230 20.24 5.65 10.20
N ASP A 231 19.93 5.17 9.00
CA ASP A 231 20.58 5.58 7.76
C ASP A 231 20.12 6.98 7.32
N LEU A 232 18.96 7.47 7.78
CA LEU A 232 18.50 8.81 7.39
C LEU A 232 19.29 9.95 8.04
N GLY A 233 20.08 9.68 9.08
CA GLY A 233 20.84 10.71 9.78
C GLY A 233 22.24 10.92 9.23
N ALA A 234 22.66 12.18 9.24
CA ALA A 234 23.99 12.63 8.82
C ALA A 234 24.62 13.45 9.95
N VAL A 235 25.93 13.68 9.90
CA VAL A 235 26.59 14.65 10.79
C VAL A 235 26.42 16.05 10.22
N VAL A 236 25.63 16.91 10.88
CA VAL A 236 25.37 18.28 10.42
C VAL A 236 25.83 19.27 11.48
N SER A 237 26.72 20.19 11.11
CA SER A 237 27.26 21.22 12.00
C SER A 237 27.84 20.66 13.31
N GLY A 238 28.52 19.51 13.24
CA GLY A 238 29.16 18.86 14.39
C GLY A 238 28.22 18.03 15.27
N VAL A 239 26.93 17.91 14.90
CA VAL A 239 25.94 17.07 15.60
C VAL A 239 25.69 15.81 14.78
N ASP A 240 25.84 14.63 15.41
CA ASP A 240 25.59 13.33 14.80
C ASP A 240 24.11 12.92 14.92
N TYR A 241 23.31 13.27 13.91
CA TYR A 241 21.89 12.94 13.87
C TYR A 241 21.64 11.46 13.56
N GLY A 242 22.59 10.75 12.93
CA GLY A 242 22.49 9.32 12.66
C GLY A 242 22.44 8.52 13.95
N ARG A 243 23.37 8.82 14.87
CA ARG A 243 23.38 8.22 16.20
C ARG A 243 22.09 8.52 16.98
N MET A 244 21.66 9.79 17.00
CA MET A 244 20.43 10.17 17.72
C MET A 244 19.19 9.46 17.14
N LEU A 245 19.08 9.33 15.82
CA LEU A 245 17.99 8.60 15.17
C LEU A 245 18.05 7.09 15.46
N GLY A 246 19.24 6.51 15.53
CA GLY A 246 19.44 5.11 15.94
C GLY A 246 18.97 4.84 17.37
N GLU A 247 19.38 5.68 18.33
CA GLU A 247 18.95 5.58 19.74
C GLU A 247 17.44 5.81 19.88
N MET A 248 16.91 6.82 19.18
CA MET A 248 15.46 7.07 19.07
C MET A 248 14.70 5.85 18.56
N HIS A 249 15.17 5.23 17.48
CA HIS A 249 14.54 4.05 16.89
C HIS A 249 14.52 2.88 17.88
N GLN A 250 15.61 2.62 18.60
CA GLN A 250 15.66 1.56 19.61
C GLN A 250 14.65 1.79 20.74
N LEU A 251 14.58 3.02 21.27
CA LEU A 251 13.65 3.37 22.36
C LEU A 251 12.18 3.32 21.91
N LEU A 252 11.91 3.73 20.67
CA LEU A 252 10.56 3.77 20.11
C LEU A 252 10.13 2.50 19.39
N TYR A 253 11.00 1.50 19.24
CA TYR A 253 10.73 0.31 18.43
C TYR A 253 9.41 -0.36 18.83
N TRP A 254 9.29 -0.76 20.09
CA TRP A 254 8.08 -1.40 20.62
C TRP A 254 6.90 -0.45 20.80
N PRO A 255 7.06 0.76 21.38
CA PRO A 255 5.96 1.72 21.49
C PRO A 255 5.28 2.03 20.16
N VAL A 256 6.04 2.21 19.08
CA VAL A 256 5.49 2.48 17.73
C VAL A 256 4.76 1.26 17.17
N ILE A 257 5.27 0.04 17.37
CA ILE A 257 4.58 -1.18 16.96
C ILE A 257 3.24 -1.31 17.67
N VAL A 258 3.21 -1.16 19.00
CA VAL A 258 1.98 -1.25 19.79
C VAL A 258 0.99 -0.17 19.35
N PHE A 259 1.46 1.07 19.19
CA PHE A 259 0.63 2.17 18.70
C PHE A 259 0.02 1.85 17.34
N ALA A 260 0.83 1.39 16.38
CA ALA A 260 0.38 1.10 15.02
C ALA A 260 -0.61 -0.08 15.00
N VAL A 261 -0.35 -1.17 15.74
CA VAL A 261 -1.28 -2.31 15.84
C VAL A 261 -2.62 -1.88 16.45
N VAL A 262 -2.60 -1.13 17.55
CA VAL A 262 -3.82 -0.59 18.18
C VAL A 262 -4.54 0.35 17.23
N ARG A 263 -3.81 1.17 16.47
CA ARG A 263 -4.36 2.10 15.47
C ARG A 263 -5.05 1.37 14.33
N ILE A 264 -4.40 0.36 13.76
CA ILE A 264 -4.97 -0.49 12.70
C ILE A 264 -6.23 -1.19 13.20
N ALA A 265 -6.17 -1.81 14.37
CA ALA A 265 -7.33 -2.47 14.97
C ALA A 265 -8.49 -1.50 15.18
N PHE A 266 -8.21 -0.31 15.70
CA PHE A 266 -9.22 0.75 15.86
C PHE A 266 -9.82 1.18 14.52
N ASP A 267 -8.99 1.44 13.51
CA ASP A 267 -9.47 1.86 12.19
C ASP A 267 -10.29 0.76 11.50
N LEU A 268 -9.95 -0.53 11.68
CA LEU A 268 -10.77 -1.65 11.24
C LEU A 268 -12.12 -1.71 11.98
N THR A 269 -12.13 -1.53 13.30
CA THR A 269 -13.40 -1.49 14.06
C THR A 269 -14.28 -0.32 13.62
N ARG A 270 -13.69 0.84 13.30
CA ARG A 270 -14.42 1.99 12.75
C ARG A 270 -14.97 1.71 11.36
N ALA A 271 -14.27 0.94 10.53
CA ALA A 271 -14.77 0.52 9.23
C ALA A 271 -16.01 -0.39 9.36
N LEU A 272 -16.05 -1.25 10.39
CA LEU A 272 -17.20 -2.12 10.70
C LEU A 272 -18.38 -1.37 11.30
N TYR A 273 -18.13 -0.34 12.13
CA TYR A 273 -19.16 0.44 12.83
C TYR A 273 -19.14 1.94 12.46
N PRO A 274 -19.44 2.32 11.21
CA PRO A 274 -19.20 3.67 10.69
C PRO A 274 -20.08 4.78 11.30
N LYS A 275 -21.16 4.42 12.00
CA LYS A 275 -22.10 5.37 12.64
C LYS A 275 -21.67 5.81 14.05
N GLY A 276 -20.62 5.21 14.62
CA GLY A 276 -20.15 5.47 15.98
C GLY A 276 -19.35 6.78 16.12
N VAL A 277 -20.01 7.94 16.06
CA VAL A 277 -19.33 9.26 16.16
C VAL A 277 -18.59 9.43 17.49
N ARG A 278 -19.23 9.10 18.61
CA ARG A 278 -18.65 9.23 19.96
C ARG A 278 -17.49 8.26 20.19
N PHE A 279 -17.61 7.02 19.73
CA PHE A 279 -16.53 6.04 19.77
C PHE A 279 -15.32 6.49 18.94
N THR A 280 -15.57 7.00 17.73
CA THR A 280 -14.52 7.56 16.87
C THR A 280 -13.82 8.74 17.54
N ALA A 281 -14.59 9.65 18.14
CA ALA A 281 -14.05 10.80 18.86
C ALA A 281 -13.20 10.38 20.07
N LEU A 282 -13.64 9.37 20.84
CA LEU A 282 -12.89 8.86 21.98
C LEU A 282 -11.53 8.28 21.55
N GLY A 283 -11.50 7.48 20.49
CA GLY A 283 -10.24 6.96 19.96
C GLY A 283 -9.34 8.07 19.40
N ASP A 284 -9.90 9.03 18.65
CA ASP A 284 -9.14 10.19 18.16
C ASP A 284 -8.49 10.99 19.31
N ILE A 285 -9.17 11.13 20.46
CA ILE A 285 -8.59 11.72 21.68
C ILE A 285 -7.43 10.87 22.19
N GLY A 286 -7.63 9.55 22.34
CA GLY A 286 -6.60 8.65 22.84
C GLY A 286 -5.33 8.66 21.98
N PHE A 287 -5.46 8.54 20.66
CA PHE A 287 -4.31 8.63 19.75
C PHE A 287 -3.69 10.02 19.75
N GLY A 288 -4.49 11.09 19.82
CA GLY A 288 -3.97 12.46 19.95
C GLY A 288 -3.18 12.66 21.24
N LEU A 289 -3.61 12.09 22.37
CA LEU A 289 -2.88 12.14 23.64
C LEU A 289 -1.57 11.38 23.55
N ALA A 290 -1.55 10.20 22.93
CA ALA A 290 -0.32 9.45 22.70
C ALA A 290 0.65 10.20 21.78
N GLU A 291 0.17 10.83 20.70
CA GLU A 291 0.98 11.70 19.84
C GLU A 291 1.54 12.90 20.61
N ALA A 292 0.72 13.59 21.41
CA ALA A 292 1.15 14.73 22.21
C ALA A 292 2.20 14.32 23.26
N ALA A 293 1.99 13.19 23.94
CA ALA A 293 2.95 12.63 24.89
C ALA A 293 4.28 12.28 24.21
N LEU A 294 4.24 11.74 22.99
CA LEU A 294 5.45 11.48 22.20
C LEU A 294 6.21 12.78 21.90
N PHE A 295 5.54 13.85 21.44
CA PHE A 295 6.22 15.13 21.18
C PHE A 295 6.80 15.77 22.45
N VAL A 296 6.08 15.68 23.59
CA VAL A 296 6.59 16.13 24.89
C VAL A 296 7.84 15.33 25.29
N TRP A 297 7.82 14.00 25.10
CA TRP A 297 8.98 13.16 25.37
C TRP A 297 10.15 13.48 24.44
N VAL A 298 9.89 13.71 23.15
CA VAL A 298 10.91 14.16 22.18
C VAL A 298 11.56 15.47 22.64
N TRP A 299 10.74 16.42 23.09
CA TRP A 299 11.20 17.72 23.56
C TRP A 299 12.05 17.64 24.84
N LEU A 300 11.63 16.85 25.83
CA LEU A 300 12.20 16.88 27.19
C LEU A 300 13.23 15.80 27.51
N TYR A 301 13.09 14.60 26.94
CA TYR A 301 13.80 13.42 27.43
C TYR A 301 14.50 12.60 26.36
N SER A 302 14.17 12.80 25.09
CA SER A 302 14.71 11.98 24.02
C SER A 302 16.18 12.29 23.69
N PRO A 303 16.88 11.40 22.98
CA PRO A 303 18.21 11.67 22.43
C PRO A 303 18.29 12.94 21.56
N MET A 304 17.17 13.40 20.99
CA MET A 304 17.10 14.64 20.20
C MET A 304 16.90 15.90 21.06
N SER A 305 16.54 15.75 22.34
CA SER A 305 16.25 16.85 23.26
C SER A 305 17.37 17.92 23.30
N PRO A 306 18.67 17.58 23.38
CA PRO A 306 19.75 18.59 23.39
C PRO A 306 19.76 19.52 22.18
N VAL A 307 19.16 19.10 21.06
CA VAL A 307 19.17 19.83 19.79
C VAL A 307 17.88 20.63 19.60
N VAL A 308 16.75 20.09 20.03
CA VAL A 308 15.42 20.67 19.82
C VAL A 308 14.90 21.47 21.01
N PHE A 309 15.35 21.15 22.23
CA PHE A 309 14.84 21.76 23.45
C PHE A 309 15.16 23.25 23.51
N VAL A 310 14.16 24.01 23.95
CA VAL A 310 14.31 25.43 24.28
C VAL A 310 13.60 25.68 25.61
N PRO A 311 14.26 26.33 26.58
CA PRO A 311 13.73 26.43 27.95
C PRO A 311 12.54 27.38 28.08
N ASP A 312 12.47 28.41 27.26
CA ASP A 312 11.47 29.47 27.36
C ASP A 312 11.05 30.00 25.98
N VAL A 313 9.96 30.79 25.99
CA VAL A 313 9.35 31.34 24.77
C VAL A 313 10.24 32.40 24.12
N GLU A 314 11.00 33.16 24.89
CA GLU A 314 11.89 34.21 24.36
C GLU A 314 13.03 33.59 23.57
N SER A 315 13.70 32.59 24.15
CA SER A 315 14.72 31.78 23.49
C SER A 315 14.19 31.10 22.21
N PHE A 316 12.91 30.69 22.21
CA PHE A 316 12.29 30.09 21.02
C PHE A 316 12.07 31.13 19.92
N ILE A 317 11.49 32.28 20.28
CA ILE A 317 11.25 33.39 19.34
C ILE A 317 12.57 33.89 18.77
N GLU A 318 13.61 34.01 19.59
CA GLU A 318 14.92 34.50 19.15
C GLU A 318 15.58 33.51 18.18
N ARG A 319 15.54 32.20 18.48
CA ARG A 319 16.04 31.17 17.58
C ARG A 319 15.32 31.17 16.21
N VAL A 320 14.00 31.40 16.21
CA VAL A 320 13.22 31.56 14.96
C VAL A 320 13.56 32.87 14.25
N ARG A 321 13.67 33.98 14.97
CA ARG A 321 14.02 35.29 14.41
C ARG A 321 15.38 35.26 13.73
N VAL A 322 16.40 34.74 14.40
CA VAL A 322 17.78 34.62 13.87
C VAL A 322 17.80 33.75 12.60
N MET A 323 17.03 32.66 12.58
CA MET A 323 16.88 31.79 11.40
C MET A 323 16.37 32.57 10.18
N PHE A 324 15.32 33.38 10.35
CA PHE A 324 14.76 34.19 9.26
C PHE A 324 15.65 35.39 8.89
N ALA A 325 16.25 36.05 9.88
CA ALA A 325 17.10 37.22 9.66
C ALA A 325 18.36 36.88 8.85
N ASN A 326 18.97 35.72 9.12
CA ASN A 326 20.21 35.30 8.47
C ASN A 326 19.97 34.49 7.18
N GLY A 327 18.71 34.15 6.86
CA GLY A 327 18.37 33.28 5.71
C GLY A 327 18.91 31.85 5.82
N TRP A 328 19.49 31.47 6.96
CA TRP A 328 20.09 30.16 7.22
C TRP A 328 19.17 29.31 8.09
N TRP A 329 18.90 28.09 7.65
CA TRP A 329 17.93 27.19 8.27
C TRP A 329 18.65 25.96 8.84
N PRO A 330 19.27 26.08 10.03
CA PRO A 330 19.99 24.96 10.62
C PRO A 330 19.01 23.82 10.93
N LEU A 331 19.42 22.59 10.66
CA LEU A 331 18.59 21.40 10.83
C LEU A 331 18.01 21.31 12.25
N SER A 332 18.76 21.71 13.26
CA SER A 332 18.32 21.76 14.66
C SER A 332 17.11 22.66 14.89
N SER A 333 17.07 23.84 14.26
CA SER A 333 15.93 24.78 14.36
C SER A 333 14.71 24.27 13.57
N ILE A 334 14.94 23.62 12.42
CA ILE A 334 13.87 22.96 11.67
C ILE A 334 13.24 21.85 12.51
N LEU A 335 14.05 20.99 13.13
CA LEU A 335 13.57 19.91 13.99
C LEU A 335 12.83 20.43 15.22
N MET A 336 13.34 21.49 15.87
CA MET A 336 12.63 22.19 16.95
C MET A 336 11.23 22.63 16.51
N LEU A 337 11.12 23.31 15.35
CA LEU A 337 9.84 23.76 14.81
C LEU A 337 8.91 22.59 14.50
N CYS A 338 9.43 21.51 13.90
CA CYS A 338 8.65 20.30 13.62
C CYS A 338 8.05 19.68 14.89
N VAL A 339 8.84 19.59 15.98
CA VAL A 339 8.36 19.03 17.25
C VAL A 339 7.32 19.95 17.89
N ALA A 340 7.57 21.27 17.93
CA ALA A 340 6.64 22.25 18.49
C ALA A 340 5.31 22.30 17.71
N LEU A 341 5.37 22.36 16.38
CA LEU A 341 4.17 22.35 15.53
C LEU A 341 3.45 21.00 15.61
N GLY A 342 4.20 19.88 15.66
CA GLY A 342 3.65 18.55 15.85
C GLY A 342 2.82 18.45 17.14
N PHE A 343 3.34 18.98 18.24
CA PHE A 343 2.61 19.06 19.50
C PHE A 343 1.33 19.89 19.38
N ILE A 344 1.39 21.08 18.77
CA ILE A 344 0.21 21.95 18.56
C ILE A 344 -0.85 21.25 17.71
N ILE A 345 -0.43 20.54 16.65
CA ILE A 345 -1.32 19.75 15.79
C ILE A 345 -1.97 18.63 16.59
N ALA A 346 -1.22 17.90 17.43
CA ALA A 346 -1.75 16.85 18.28
C ALA A 346 -2.80 17.40 19.27
N VAL A 347 -2.51 18.51 19.94
CA VAL A 347 -3.46 19.21 20.83
C VAL A 347 -4.70 19.65 20.08
N SER A 348 -4.54 20.23 18.89
CA SER A 348 -5.67 20.66 18.05
C SER A 348 -6.57 19.49 17.63
N LYS A 349 -5.99 18.32 17.34
CA LYS A 349 -6.75 17.09 17.06
C LYS A 349 -7.56 16.66 18.29
N ILE A 350 -6.96 16.69 19.49
CA ILE A 350 -7.63 16.35 20.75
C ILE A 350 -8.83 17.29 20.99
N VAL A 351 -8.61 18.61 20.91
CA VAL A 351 -9.68 19.61 21.10
C VAL A 351 -10.80 19.41 20.09
N GLY A 352 -10.46 19.23 18.81
CA GLY A 352 -11.44 18.96 17.77
C GLY A 352 -12.21 17.65 17.97
N ALA A 353 -11.58 16.63 18.54
CA ALA A 353 -12.22 15.35 18.88
C ALA A 353 -13.11 15.47 20.13
N ALA A 354 -12.69 16.20 21.16
CA ALA A 354 -13.50 16.51 22.33
C ALA A 354 -14.79 17.25 21.94
N GLY A 355 -14.70 18.23 21.03
CA GLY A 355 -15.88 18.90 20.48
C GLY A 355 -16.86 17.92 19.80
N ARG A 356 -16.36 16.94 19.04
CA ARG A 356 -17.20 15.88 18.43
C ARG A 356 -17.82 14.95 19.48
N LEU A 357 -17.09 14.65 20.56
CA LEU A 357 -17.56 13.79 21.65
C LEU A 357 -18.76 14.45 22.37
N ILE A 358 -18.64 15.74 22.68
CA ILE A 358 -19.66 16.54 23.38
C ILE A 358 -20.88 16.75 22.48
N THR A 359 -20.67 17.20 21.24
CA THR A 359 -21.78 17.56 20.34
C THR A 359 -22.45 16.36 19.68
N GLY A 360 -21.78 15.21 19.60
CA GLY A 360 -22.23 14.04 18.86
C GLY A 360 -22.32 14.23 17.34
N LYS A 361 -21.87 15.38 16.81
CA LYS A 361 -21.91 15.72 15.38
C LYS A 361 -20.50 15.69 14.81
N ASP A 362 -20.32 15.04 13.67
CA ASP A 362 -19.07 15.08 12.91
C ASP A 362 -19.24 16.01 11.71
N SER A 363 -18.57 17.17 11.74
CA SER A 363 -18.58 18.16 10.65
C SER A 363 -17.95 17.63 9.36
N ARG A 364 -17.31 16.46 9.40
CA ARG A 364 -16.76 15.76 8.21
C ARG A 364 -17.78 14.83 7.56
N MET A 365 -18.94 14.61 8.17
CA MET A 365 -20.04 13.86 7.56
C MET A 365 -21.00 14.87 6.90
N PRO A 366 -21.38 14.67 5.63
CA PRO A 366 -22.39 15.52 5.01
C PRO A 366 -23.68 15.45 5.83
N HIS A 367 -24.30 16.61 6.06
CA HIS A 367 -25.62 16.67 6.66
C HIS A 367 -26.54 15.73 5.88
N ALA A 368 -27.19 14.80 6.58
CA ALA A 368 -28.35 14.12 6.04
C ALA A 368 -29.40 15.22 5.84
N SER A 369 -29.53 15.71 4.61
CA SER A 369 -30.69 16.48 4.20
C SER A 369 -31.89 15.54 4.27
N ASN A 370 -32.87 15.91 5.10
CA ASN A 370 -34.18 15.29 5.15
C ASN A 370 -34.86 15.29 3.78
#